data_AF-A0A031LNN2-F1
#
_entry.id   AF-A0A031LNN2-F1
#
_cell.length_a   1.000
_cell.length_b   1.000
_cell.length_c   1.000
_cell.angle_alpha   90.00
_cell.angle_beta   90.00
_cell.angle_gamma   90.00
#
_symmetry.space_group_name_H-M   'P 1'
#
loop_
_entity.id
_entity.type
_entity.pdbx_description
1 polymer ?
#
loop_
_entity_poly.entity_id
_entity_poly.type
_entity_poly.pdbx_seq_one_letter_code
_entity_poly.pdbx_strand_id
1 'polypeptide(L)'
;MNIEQMLSVLDADIVARLRTAVEIGKWPNGVALTQEQRQISMQAVIAWEAKNLPETERSGYIDKGHKEEGDECDSHVPEPEFQPIRFV
;
A
#
# COMPACT_ATOMS: atom_id res chain seq x y z
N MET A 1 16.87 8.70 12.35
CA MET A 1 17.80 8.17 11.32
C MET A 1 17.22 8.58 9.96
N ASN A 2 17.98 9.31 9.14
CA ASN A 2 17.45 10.01 7.96
C ASN A 2 17.17 9.03 6.81
N ILE A 3 15.90 8.67 6.64
CA ILE A 3 15.42 7.73 5.60
C ILE A 3 15.76 8.26 4.19
N GLU A 4 15.84 9.57 4.03
CA GLU A 4 16.22 10.27 2.80
C GLU A 4 17.65 9.94 2.33
N GLN A 5 18.58 9.66 3.24
CA GLN A 5 19.93 9.22 2.88
C GLN A 5 20.02 7.71 2.57
N MET A 6 19.07 6.90 3.04
CA MET A 6 18.95 5.50 2.57
C MET A 6 18.31 5.45 1.19
N LEU A 7 17.37 6.35 0.88
CA LEU A 7 16.68 6.45 -0.41
C LEU A 7 17.63 6.72 -1.59
N SER A 8 18.76 7.41 -1.39
CA SER A 8 19.77 7.61 -2.43
C SER A 8 20.67 6.39 -2.70
N VAL A 9 20.63 5.39 -1.81
CA VAL A 9 21.38 4.12 -1.91
C VAL A 9 20.42 2.93 -2.03
N LEU A 10 19.12 3.17 -2.27
CA LEU A 10 18.15 2.10 -2.50
C LEU A 10 18.41 1.43 -3.85
N ASP A 11 19.32 0.46 -3.81
CA ASP A 11 19.47 -0.55 -4.84
C ASP A 11 18.25 -1.49 -4.84
N ALA A 12 18.01 -2.14 -5.96
CA ALA A 12 16.93 -3.13 -6.10
C ALA A 12 17.00 -4.23 -5.03
N ASP A 13 18.22 -4.60 -4.58
CA ASP A 13 18.42 -5.56 -3.47
C ASP A 13 17.79 -5.08 -2.16
N ILE A 14 17.96 -3.80 -1.82
CA ILE A 14 17.45 -3.25 -0.55
C ILE A 14 15.93 -3.22 -0.59
N VAL A 15 15.35 -2.82 -1.72
CA VAL A 15 13.89 -2.79 -1.90
C VAL A 15 13.30 -4.19 -1.80
N ALA A 16 13.94 -5.20 -2.39
CA ALA A 16 13.53 -6.60 -2.25
C ALA A 16 13.54 -7.08 -0.79
N ARG A 17 14.57 -6.69 -0.03
CA ARG A 17 14.68 -7.01 1.40
C ARG A 17 13.65 -6.29 2.25
N LEU A 18 13.35 -5.03 1.93
CA LEU A 18 12.29 -4.26 2.59
C LEU A 18 10.91 -4.88 2.31
N ARG A 19 10.64 -5.28 1.06
CA ARG A 19 9.41 -5.98 0.69
C ARG A 19 9.25 -7.28 1.49
N THR A 20 10.29 -8.11 1.50
CA THR A 20 10.32 -9.37 2.28
C THR A 20 10.07 -9.13 3.77
N ALA A 21 10.70 -8.08 4.34
CA ALA A 21 10.51 -7.74 5.74
C ALA A 21 9.09 -7.27 6.08
N VAL A 22 8.42 -6.56 5.16
CA VAL A 22 7.03 -6.12 5.29
C VAL A 22 6.05 -7.29 5.16
N GLU A 23 6.33 -8.25 4.29
CA GLU A 23 5.53 -9.47 4.10
C GLU A 23 5.57 -10.38 5.34
N ILE A 24 6.78 -10.62 5.87
CA ILE A 24 6.99 -11.50 7.03
C ILE A 24 6.71 -10.76 8.36
N GLY A 25 6.77 -9.43 8.36
CA GLY A 25 6.70 -8.60 9.55
C GLY A 25 7.96 -8.66 10.43
N LYS A 26 9.08 -9.15 9.88
CA LYS A 26 10.36 -9.31 10.57
C LYS A 26 11.51 -8.90 9.67
N TRP A 27 12.52 -8.28 10.26
CA TRP A 27 13.80 -8.01 9.63
C TRP A 27 14.53 -9.33 9.34
N PRO A 28 15.48 -9.37 8.39
CA PRO A 28 16.24 -10.58 8.05
C PRO A 28 17.12 -11.09 9.20
N ASN A 29 17.34 -10.26 10.24
CA ASN A 29 18.01 -10.66 11.47
C ASN A 29 17.06 -11.33 12.49
N GLY A 30 15.78 -11.52 12.15
CA GLY A 30 14.75 -12.15 13.00
C GLY A 30 14.00 -11.19 13.94
N VAL A 31 14.36 -9.91 13.97
CA VAL A 31 13.71 -8.91 14.83
C VAL A 31 12.36 -8.50 14.22
N ALA A 32 11.30 -8.44 15.02
CA ALA A 32 9.99 -7.99 14.56
C ALA A 32 10.01 -6.50 14.15
N LEU A 33 9.32 -6.17 13.05
CA LEU A 33 9.11 -4.78 12.66
C LEU A 33 8.06 -4.15 13.56
N THR A 34 8.30 -2.91 13.99
CA THR A 34 7.25 -2.09 14.59
C THR A 34 6.24 -1.67 13.52
N GLN A 35 5.04 -1.28 13.93
CA GLN A 35 4.00 -0.82 12.99
C GLN A 35 4.47 0.41 12.19
N GLU A 36 5.15 1.34 12.85
CA GLU A 36 5.71 2.54 12.23
C GLU A 36 6.83 2.19 11.24
N GLN A 37 7.73 1.27 11.61
CA GLN A 37 8.76 0.77 10.70
C GLN A 37 8.16 0.09 9.48
N ARG A 38 7.12 -0.74 9.67
CA ARG A 38 6.43 -1.42 8.57
C ARG A 38 5.79 -0.42 7.60
N GLN A 39 5.13 0.62 8.12
CA GLN A 39 4.55 1.68 7.30
C GLN A 39 5.63 2.42 6.50
N ILE A 40 6.73 2.81 7.13
CA ILE A 40 7.84 3.50 6.49
C ILE A 40 8.49 2.63 5.41
N SER A 41 8.77 1.36 5.70
CA SER A 41 9.34 0.41 4.73
C SER A 41 8.42 0.22 3.53
N MET A 42 7.11 0.12 3.76
CA MET A 42 6.13 -0.01 2.69
C MET A 42 6.07 1.25 1.81
N GLN A 43 6.06 2.44 2.41
CA GLN A 43 6.11 3.70 1.65
C GLN A 43 7.39 3.83 0.82
N ALA A 44 8.54 3.41 1.35
CA ALA A 44 9.80 3.41 0.64
C ALA A 44 9.79 2.50 -0.58
N VAL A 45 9.24 1.28 -0.45
CA VAL A 45 9.07 0.33 -1.57
C VAL A 45 8.19 0.95 -2.66
N ILE A 46 7.02 1.48 -2.30
CA ILE A 46 6.09 2.10 -3.26
C ILE A 46 6.75 3.29 -3.99
N ALA A 47 7.45 4.15 -3.26
CA ALA A 47 8.12 5.32 -3.84
C ALA A 47 9.25 4.94 -4.81
N TRP A 48 9.96 3.85 -4.54
CA TRP A 48 10.97 3.32 -5.43
C TRP A 48 10.36 2.68 -6.68
N GLU A 49 9.31 1.87 -6.53
CA GLU A 49 8.62 1.23 -7.64
C GLU A 49 7.99 2.26 -8.58
N ALA A 50 7.44 3.36 -8.04
CA ALA A 50 6.90 4.45 -8.83
C ALA A 50 7.94 5.09 -9.77
N LYS A 51 9.23 5.06 -9.40
CA LYS A 51 10.32 5.64 -10.19
C LYS A 51 11.01 4.63 -11.12
N ASN A 52 11.07 3.36 -10.73
CA ASN A 52 11.90 2.35 -11.41
C ASN A 52 11.09 1.32 -12.21
N LEU A 53 9.80 1.13 -11.90
CA LEU A 53 8.97 0.10 -12.53
C LEU A 53 7.80 0.72 -13.32
N PRO A 54 7.41 0.09 -14.44
CA PRO A 54 6.18 0.43 -15.15
C PRO A 54 4.97 0.12 -14.25
N GLU A 55 3.86 0.82 -14.49
CA GLU A 55 2.66 0.73 -13.63
C GLU A 55 2.17 -0.71 -13.44
N THR A 56 2.28 -1.54 -14.47
CA THR A 56 1.89 -2.94 -14.50
C THR A 56 2.65 -3.84 -13.52
N GLU A 57 3.85 -3.43 -13.11
CA GLU A 57 4.72 -4.22 -12.22
C GLU A 57 4.81 -3.63 -10.80
N ARG A 58 4.06 -2.55 -10.53
CA ARG A 58 4.02 -1.90 -9.22
C ARG A 58 3.15 -2.70 -8.24
N SER A 59 3.55 -2.67 -6.98
CA SER A 59 2.75 -3.24 -5.89
C SER A 59 1.40 -2.54 -5.81
N GLY A 60 0.32 -3.32 -5.82
CA GLY A 60 -1.05 -2.81 -5.82
C GLY A 60 -1.59 -2.42 -7.19
N TYR A 61 -0.88 -2.71 -8.28
CA TYR A 61 -1.46 -2.62 -9.62
C TYR A 61 -2.64 -3.59 -9.76
N ILE A 62 -3.76 -3.07 -10.23
CA ILE A 62 -4.96 -3.84 -10.57
C ILE A 62 -5.26 -3.51 -12.02
N ASP A 63 -5.12 -4.49 -12.91
CA ASP A 63 -5.64 -4.37 -14.26
C ASP A 63 -7.16 -4.33 -14.17
N LYS A 64 -7.72 -3.15 -14.42
CA LYS A 64 -9.17 -2.93 -14.33
C LYS A 64 -9.92 -3.49 -15.55
N GLY A 65 -9.21 -4.06 -16.53
CA GLY A 65 -9.78 -4.59 -17.77
C GLY A 65 -10.58 -3.53 -18.55
N HIS A 66 -11.11 -3.94 -19.70
CA HIS A 66 -12.26 -3.24 -20.26
C HIS A 66 -13.48 -3.69 -19.44
N LYS A 67 -14.00 -2.81 -18.59
CA LYS A 67 -15.33 -3.03 -18.03
C LYS A 67 -16.31 -3.01 -19.18
N GLU A 68 -16.98 -4.13 -19.44
CA GLU A 68 -18.24 -4.06 -20.16
C GLU A 68 -19.18 -3.17 -19.32
N GLU A 69 -19.92 -2.28 -19.97
CA GLU A 69 -20.81 -1.34 -19.29
C GLU A 69 -21.79 -2.12 -18.40
N GLY A 70 -21.59 -2.12 -17.07
CA GLY A 70 -22.48 -2.79 -16.13
C GLY A 70 -21.85 -3.48 -14.92
N ASP A 71 -20.51 -3.63 -14.84
CA ASP A 71 -19.86 -4.20 -13.65
C ASP A 71 -19.63 -3.12 -12.57
N GLU A 72 -20.74 -2.70 -11.98
CA GLU A 72 -20.79 -1.93 -10.73
C GLU A 72 -20.65 -2.91 -9.57
N CYS A 73 -19.66 -2.69 -8.69
CA CYS A 73 -19.54 -3.47 -7.46
C CYS A 73 -20.80 -3.27 -6.60
N ASP A 74 -21.68 -4.26 -6.64
CA ASP A 74 -22.92 -4.33 -5.87
C ASP A 74 -22.62 -4.47 -4.38
N SER A 75 -22.60 -3.35 -3.64
CA SER A 75 -22.82 -3.29 -2.18
C SER A 75 -22.94 -1.86 -1.64
N HIS A 76 -23.58 -0.94 -2.37
CA HIS A 76 -24.13 0.25 -1.70
C HIS A 76 -25.56 -0.08 -1.28
N VAL A 77 -25.72 -0.67 -0.09
CA VAL A 77 -27.01 -0.57 0.60
C VAL A 77 -27.16 0.92 0.90
N PRO A 78 -28.14 1.63 0.31
CA PRO A 78 -28.36 3.01 0.65
C PRO A 78 -28.66 3.07 2.15
N GLU A 79 -27.74 3.68 2.92
CA GLU A 79 -28.01 3.96 4.33
C GLU A 79 -29.25 4.86 4.36
N PRO A 80 -30.29 4.51 5.15
CA PRO A 80 -31.46 5.37 5.27
C PRO A 80 -31.00 6.73 5.79
N GLU A 81 -31.22 7.74 4.97
CA GLU A 81 -30.97 9.15 5.24
C GLU A 81 -31.48 9.52 6.64
N PHE A 82 -30.54 9.88 7.53
CA PHE A 82 -30.82 10.22 8.92
C PHE A 82 -31.74 11.46 8.99
N GLN A 83 -33.01 11.24 9.31
CA GLN A 83 -33.93 12.33 9.63
C GLN A 83 -33.83 12.62 11.14
N PRO A 84 -33.43 13.85 11.55
CA PRO A 84 -33.32 14.17 12.97
C PRO A 84 -34.69 14.07 13.63
N ILE A 85 -34.78 13.26 14.69
CA ILE A 85 -36.00 13.10 15.48
C ILE A 85 -36.33 14.44 16.13
N ARG A 86 -37.45 15.05 15.72
CA ARG A 86 -38.01 16.20 16.43
C ARG A 86 -38.69 15.72 17.70
N PHE A 87 -38.06 15.99 18.84
CA PHE A 87 -38.72 15.90 20.14
C PHE A 87 -39.78 17.00 20.20
N VAL A 88 -41.05 16.61 20.34
CA VAL A 88 -42.17 17.50 20.71
C VAL A 88 -42.32 17.48 22.22
#